data_AF-A0A832U763-F1
#
_entry.id   AF-A0A832U763-F1
#
_cell.length_a   1.000
_cell.length_b   1.000
_cell.length_c   1.000
_cell.angle_alpha   90.00
_cell.angle_beta   90.00
_cell.angle_gamma   90.00
#
_symmetry.space_group_name_H-M   'P 1'
#
loop_
_entity.id
_entity.type
_entity.pdbx_description
1 polymer ?
#
loop_
_entity_poly.entity_id
_entity_poly.type
_entity_poly.pdbx_seq_one_letter_code
_entity_poly.pdbx_strand_id
1 'polypeptide(L)'
;MSNYKIPGSLLNIIFKSVEDQLGERGLKMLLTQVKLTEYIQNPPPDDDTPTLDMGKFKDAMGAVIDLFGEKAARPLLMRWGKLTFDYALESKPTLFGLAGFATKFMNDEGKTRFILKKVLKESENLYGVPHIMSETDDAFNIEIQNCFYCGNHKSTQCI
;
A
#
# COMPACT_ATOMS: atom_id res chain seq x y z
N MET A 1 8.91 -11.55 -15.72
CA MET A 1 8.65 -10.40 -14.82
C MET A 1 7.19 -10.03 -14.98
N SER A 2 6.46 -9.90 -13.89
CA SER A 2 5.01 -9.77 -13.90
C SER A 2 4.60 -8.36 -14.39
N ASN A 3 3.70 -8.27 -15.38
CA ASN A 3 3.25 -7.01 -16.02
C ASN A 3 2.31 -6.16 -15.13
N TYR A 4 2.49 -6.19 -13.80
CA TYR A 4 1.63 -5.43 -12.89
C TYR A 4 2.11 -4.00 -12.80
N LYS A 5 1.15 -3.08 -12.83
CA LYS A 5 1.40 -1.66 -12.67
C LYS A 5 0.43 -1.10 -11.64
N ILE A 6 0.95 -0.24 -10.78
CA ILE A 6 0.16 0.47 -9.79
C ILE A 6 -0.74 1.48 -10.52
N PRO A 7 -2.05 1.50 -10.24
CA PRO A 7 -2.97 2.50 -10.76
C PRO A 7 -2.59 3.92 -10.32
N GLY A 8 -2.85 4.90 -11.17
CA GLY A 8 -2.57 6.31 -10.88
C GLY A 8 -3.26 6.80 -9.61
N SER A 9 -4.53 6.45 -9.44
CA SER A 9 -5.37 6.78 -8.28
C SER A 9 -4.74 6.32 -6.97
N LEU A 10 -4.19 5.09 -6.94
CA LEU A 10 -3.49 4.55 -5.78
C LEU A 10 -2.17 5.28 -5.52
N LEU A 11 -1.37 5.56 -6.56
CA LEU A 11 -0.14 6.34 -6.41
C LEU A 11 -0.42 7.75 -5.88
N ASN A 12 -1.50 8.38 -6.34
CA ASN A 12 -1.92 9.70 -5.89
C ASN A 12 -2.22 9.70 -4.39
N ILE A 13 -3.00 8.72 -3.91
CA ILE A 13 -3.28 8.54 -2.47
C ILE A 13 -1.99 8.32 -1.66
N ILE A 14 -1.06 7.51 -2.17
CA ILE A 14 0.22 7.24 -1.51
C ILE A 14 1.06 8.52 -1.42
N PHE A 15 1.18 9.27 -2.52
CA PHE A 15 1.96 10.52 -2.54
C PHE A 15 1.38 11.56 -1.60
N LYS A 16 0.05 11.70 -1.58
CA LYS A 16 -0.64 12.55 -0.62
C LYS A 16 -0.38 12.12 0.83
N SER A 17 -0.44 10.82 1.12
CA SER A 17 -0.17 10.29 2.48
C SER A 17 1.26 10.57 2.94
N VAL A 18 2.23 10.53 2.02
CA VAL A 18 3.62 10.88 2.27
C VAL A 18 3.78 12.39 2.48
N GLU A 19 3.17 13.20 1.61
CA GLU A 19 3.20 14.66 1.68
C GLU A 19 2.52 15.22 2.93
N ASP A 20 1.39 14.66 3.34
CA ASP A 20 0.68 15.05 4.57
C ASP A 20 1.55 14.88 5.83
N GLN A 21 2.52 13.95 5.80
CA GLN A 21 3.38 13.68 6.94
C GLN A 21 4.77 14.31 6.83
N LEU A 22 5.38 14.34 5.64
CA LEU A 22 6.74 14.85 5.43
C LEU A 22 6.81 16.22 4.75
N GLY A 23 5.67 16.74 4.28
CA GLY A 23 5.55 17.93 3.45
C GLY A 23 6.04 17.72 2.02
N GLU A 24 5.78 18.70 1.17
CA GLU A 24 6.15 18.73 -0.25
C GLU A 24 7.65 18.44 -0.47
N ARG A 25 8.51 19.03 0.36
CA ARG A 25 9.97 18.81 0.29
C ARG A 25 10.35 17.36 0.59
N GLY A 26 9.66 16.73 1.54
CA GLY A 26 9.88 15.33 1.90
C GLY A 26 9.45 14.38 0.79
N LEU A 27 8.28 14.61 0.19
CA LEU A 27 7.82 13.87 -0.99
C LEU A 27 8.83 14.02 -2.15
N LYS A 28 9.26 15.25 -2.44
CA LYS A 28 10.25 15.54 -3.49
C LYS A 28 11.57 14.81 -3.26
N MET A 29 12.06 14.78 -2.01
CA MET A 29 13.27 14.04 -1.64
C MET A 29 13.12 12.55 -1.95
N LEU A 30 12.00 11.94 -1.52
CA LEU A 30 11.72 10.52 -1.77
C LEU A 30 11.65 10.21 -3.26
N LEU A 31 10.87 10.98 -4.04
CA LEU A 31 10.76 10.81 -5.49
C LEU A 31 12.11 10.93 -6.20
N THR A 32 12.96 11.82 -5.74
CA THR A 32 14.32 11.98 -6.28
C THR A 32 15.18 10.74 -6.00
N GLN A 33 15.13 10.23 -4.76
CA GLN A 33 15.90 9.04 -4.36
C GLN A 33 15.57 7.82 -5.23
N VAL A 34 14.29 7.65 -5.57
CA VAL A 34 13.80 6.48 -6.33
C VAL A 34 13.72 6.72 -7.84
N LYS A 35 14.28 7.83 -8.33
CA LYS A 35 14.29 8.21 -9.76
C LYS A 35 12.88 8.29 -10.37
N LEU A 36 11.94 8.85 -9.60
CA LEU A 36 10.55 9.12 -9.97
C LEU A 36 10.28 10.64 -10.05
N THR A 37 11.28 11.41 -10.47
CA THR A 37 11.23 12.87 -10.50
C THR A 37 10.20 13.43 -11.47
N GLU A 38 9.76 12.63 -12.44
CA GLU A 38 8.67 12.97 -13.36
C GLU A 38 7.38 13.36 -12.62
N TYR A 39 7.12 12.75 -11.46
CA TYR A 39 5.92 13.03 -10.68
C TYR A 39 6.00 14.29 -9.81
N ILE A 40 7.16 14.95 -9.75
CA ILE A 40 7.30 16.23 -9.03
C ILE A 40 6.52 17.33 -9.77
N GLN A 41 6.57 17.33 -11.11
CA GLN A 41 5.86 18.32 -11.93
C GLN A 41 4.53 17.79 -12.47
N ASN A 42 4.43 16.48 -12.66
CA ASN A 42 3.25 15.83 -13.22
C ASN A 42 2.75 14.75 -12.25
N PRO A 43 1.92 15.09 -11.25
CA PRO A 43 1.43 14.10 -10.29
C PRO A 43 0.69 12.95 -10.99
N PRO A 44 0.61 11.76 -10.37
CA PRO A 44 -0.09 10.62 -10.94
C PRO A 44 -1.55 10.96 -11.28
N PRO A 45 -2.11 10.43 -12.38
CA PRO A 45 -3.51 10.67 -12.74
C PRO A 45 -4.43 10.13 -11.64
N ASP A 46 -5.53 10.82 -11.33
CA ASP A 46 -6.51 10.38 -10.33
C ASP A 46 -7.54 9.40 -10.90
N ASP A 47 -7.06 8.40 -11.62
CA ASP A 47 -7.85 7.33 -12.22
C ASP A 47 -7.11 5.99 -12.20
N ASP A 48 -7.76 4.91 -12.62
CA ASP A 48 -7.19 3.57 -12.52
C ASP A 48 -6.22 3.23 -13.67
N THR A 49 -5.71 4.24 -14.39
CA THR A 49 -4.73 4.05 -15.47
C THR A 49 -3.48 3.35 -14.91
N PRO A 50 -3.03 2.23 -15.50
CA PRO A 50 -1.81 1.53 -15.10
C PRO A 50 -0.57 2.42 -15.25
N THR A 51 -0.05 2.95 -14.14
CA THR A 51 0.88 4.10 -14.14
C THR A 51 2.31 3.71 -13.81
N LEU A 52 2.57 3.12 -12.64
CA LEU A 52 3.93 2.81 -12.18
C LEU A 52 4.21 1.31 -12.22
N ASP A 53 5.36 0.92 -12.77
CA ASP A 53 5.81 -0.47 -12.74
C ASP A 53 5.96 -1.01 -11.30
N MET A 54 5.48 -2.23 -11.06
CA MET A 54 5.52 -2.84 -9.73
C MET A 54 6.95 -2.99 -9.19
N GLY A 55 7.96 -3.23 -10.03
CA GLY A 55 9.37 -3.26 -9.63
C GLY A 55 9.83 -1.90 -9.10
N LYS A 56 9.48 -0.82 -9.79
CA LYS A 56 9.76 0.55 -9.30
C LYS A 56 9.02 0.87 -8.01
N PHE A 57 7.78 0.41 -7.85
CA PHE A 57 7.03 0.59 -6.61
C PHE A 57 7.67 -0.16 -5.44
N LYS A 58 8.11 -1.40 -5.66
CA LYS A 58 8.88 -2.20 -4.69
C LYS A 58 10.15 -1.48 -4.26
N ASP A 59 10.91 -0.94 -5.22
CA ASP A 59 12.14 -0.19 -4.93
C ASP A 59 11.82 1.08 -4.12
N ALA A 60 10.71 1.75 -4.40
CA ALA A 60 10.27 2.92 -3.64
C ALA A 60 9.93 2.59 -2.19
N MET A 61 9.27 1.45 -1.94
CA MET A 61 9.00 0.97 -0.57
C MET A 61 10.30 0.69 0.19
N GLY A 62 11.29 0.07 -0.46
CA GLY A 62 12.61 -0.19 0.13
C GLY A 62 13.38 1.08 0.47
N ALA A 63 13.34 2.09 -0.41
CA ALA A 63 14.06 3.34 -0.21
C ALA A 63 13.64 4.11 1.05
N VAL A 64 12.39 3.94 1.52
CA VAL A 64 11.95 4.51 2.80
C VAL A 64 12.76 3.92 3.95
N ILE A 65 12.98 2.61 3.94
CA ILE A 65 13.79 1.93 4.96
C ILE A 65 15.25 2.33 4.83
N ASP A 66 15.78 2.45 3.61
CA ASP A 66 17.16 2.87 3.38
C ASP A 66 17.44 4.30 3.88
N LEU A 67 16.48 5.21 3.71
CA LEU A 67 16.61 6.62 4.10
C LEU A 67 16.44 6.86 5.60
N PHE A 68 15.46 6.21 6.22
CA PHE A 68 15.11 6.47 7.63
C PHE A 68 15.67 5.41 8.60
N GLY A 69 16.10 4.26 8.09
CA GLY A 69 16.43 3.08 8.88
C GLY A 69 15.19 2.37 9.44
N GLU A 70 15.32 1.09 9.77
CA GLU A 70 14.19 0.22 10.17
C GLU A 70 13.30 0.82 11.28
N LYS A 71 13.93 1.38 12.33
CA LYS A 71 13.21 1.88 13.51
C LYS A 71 12.33 3.09 13.19
N ALA A 72 12.83 4.01 12.37
CA ALA A 72 12.09 5.23 12.02
C ALA A 72 11.16 5.00 10.83
N ALA A 73 11.51 4.10 9.90
CA ALA A 73 10.65 3.75 8.76
C ALA A 73 9.36 3.04 9.20
N ARG A 74 9.41 2.14 10.20
CA ARG A 74 8.24 1.38 10.65
C ARG A 74 7.01 2.25 10.99
N PRO A 75 7.09 3.24 11.90
CA PRO A 75 5.94 4.08 12.22
C PRO A 75 5.47 4.94 11.04
N LEU A 76 6.37 5.35 10.13
CA LEU A 76 6.01 6.07 8.91
C LEU A 76 5.17 5.17 7.99
N LEU A 77 5.67 3.97 7.66
CA LEU A 77 5.00 3.02 6.77
C LEU A 77 3.64 2.58 7.34
N MET A 78 3.54 2.34 8.65
CA MET A 78 2.26 2.02 9.30
C MET A 78 1.25 3.16 9.19
N ARG A 79 1.70 4.40 9.36
CA ARG A 79 0.82 5.58 9.25
C ARG A 79 0.40 5.83 7.81
N TRP A 80 1.32 5.74 6.86
CA TRP A 80 1.00 5.89 5.43
C TRP A 80 0.07 4.79 4.95
N GLY A 81 0.27 3.55 5.40
CA GLY A 81 -0.62 2.43 5.11
C GLY A 81 -2.04 2.68 5.65
N LYS A 82 -2.15 3.17 6.90
CA LYS A 82 -3.44 3.55 7.48
C LYS A 82 -4.12 4.67 6.70
N LEU A 83 -3.42 5.76 6.39
CA LEU A 83 -3.96 6.88 5.61
C LEU A 83 -4.40 6.44 4.22
N THR A 84 -3.56 5.63 3.54
CA THR A 84 -3.87 5.08 2.23
C THR A 84 -5.13 4.23 2.28
N PHE A 85 -5.28 3.39 3.32
CA PHE A 85 -6.46 2.55 3.52
C PHE A 85 -7.72 3.38 3.82
N ASP A 86 -7.62 4.39 4.70
CA ASP A 86 -8.74 5.26 5.05
C ASP A 86 -9.20 6.05 3.80
N TYR A 87 -8.28 6.64 3.03
CA TYR A 87 -8.59 7.31 1.76
C TYR A 87 -9.19 6.37 0.72
N ALA A 88 -8.65 5.17 0.60
CA ALA A 88 -9.16 4.15 -0.30
C ALA A 88 -10.62 3.78 0.01
N LEU A 89 -10.94 3.59 1.29
CA LEU A 89 -12.30 3.26 1.73
C LEU A 89 -13.29 4.40 1.42
N GLU A 90 -12.90 5.63 1.69
CA GLU A 90 -13.79 6.79 1.55
C GLU A 90 -13.97 7.22 0.08
N SER A 91 -12.87 7.26 -0.68
CA SER A 91 -12.84 7.90 -2.00
C SER A 91 -12.81 6.91 -3.16
N LYS A 92 -12.31 5.69 -2.96
CA LYS A 92 -12.13 4.68 -4.02
C LYS A 92 -12.58 3.27 -3.57
N PRO A 93 -13.79 3.09 -2.99
CA PRO A 93 -14.23 1.78 -2.46
C PRO A 93 -14.28 0.68 -3.53
N THR A 94 -14.46 1.04 -4.81
CA THR A 94 -14.43 0.10 -5.93
C THR A 94 -13.05 -0.53 -6.12
N LEU A 95 -11.97 0.24 -5.92
CA LEU A 95 -10.59 -0.21 -6.09
C LEU A 95 -10.22 -1.36 -5.13
N PHE A 96 -10.91 -1.43 -3.99
CA PHE A 96 -10.71 -2.46 -2.97
C PHE A 96 -11.88 -3.44 -2.87
N GLY A 97 -12.79 -3.43 -3.86
CA GLY A 97 -13.88 -4.40 -3.96
C GLY A 97 -14.95 -4.27 -2.86
N LEU A 98 -15.07 -3.07 -2.28
CA LEU A 98 -15.97 -2.76 -1.17
C LEU A 98 -17.18 -1.89 -1.59
N ALA A 99 -17.22 -1.43 -2.85
CA ALA A 99 -18.34 -0.64 -3.38
C ALA A 99 -19.67 -1.39 -3.25
N GLY A 100 -20.70 -0.67 -2.77
CA GLY A 100 -22.06 -1.19 -2.61
C GLY A 100 -22.25 -2.22 -1.49
N PHE A 101 -21.22 -2.49 -0.69
CA PHE A 101 -21.32 -3.46 0.39
C PHE A 101 -21.92 -2.88 1.68
N ALA A 102 -22.79 -3.65 2.34
CA ALA A 102 -23.40 -3.29 3.61
C ALA A 102 -22.93 -4.21 4.74
N THR A 103 -22.00 -3.73 5.58
CA THR A 103 -21.54 -4.40 6.81
C THR A 103 -22.52 -4.28 7.97
N LYS A 104 -23.60 -3.50 7.83
CA LYS A 104 -24.44 -3.04 8.96
C LYS A 104 -24.98 -4.16 9.85
N PHE A 105 -25.25 -5.34 9.29
CA PHE A 105 -25.84 -6.49 10.01
C PHE A 105 -24.80 -7.50 10.52
N MET A 106 -23.51 -7.28 10.26
CA MET A 106 -22.44 -8.18 10.69
C MET A 106 -21.97 -7.81 12.11
N ASN A 107 -21.57 -8.81 12.90
CA ASN A 107 -20.76 -8.59 14.09
C ASN A 107 -19.32 -8.15 13.69
N ASP A 108 -18.54 -7.65 14.63
CA ASP A 108 -17.24 -7.03 14.31
C ASP A 108 -16.22 -8.04 13.76
N GLU A 109 -16.27 -9.29 14.23
CA GLU A 109 -15.45 -10.38 13.69
C GLU A 109 -15.84 -10.70 12.23
N GLY A 110 -17.14 -10.81 11.95
CA GLY A 110 -17.67 -11.05 10.60
C GLY A 110 -17.33 -9.91 9.63
N LYS A 111 -17.41 -8.66 10.11
CA LYS A 111 -16.96 -7.48 9.33
C LYS A 111 -15.48 -7.55 9.03
N THR A 112 -14.66 -7.82 10.03
CA THR A 112 -13.20 -7.92 9.88
C THR A 112 -12.83 -9.00 8.88
N ARG A 113 -13.38 -10.20 9.03
CA ARG A 113 -13.19 -11.32 8.10
C ARG A 113 -13.58 -10.96 6.68
N PHE A 114 -14.75 -10.33 6.49
CA PHE A 114 -15.22 -9.92 5.18
C PHE A 114 -14.28 -8.91 4.51
N ILE A 115 -13.94 -7.83 5.23
CA ILE A 115 -13.08 -6.76 4.72
C ILE A 115 -11.70 -7.32 4.37
N LEU A 116 -11.10 -8.13 5.25
CA LEU A 116 -9.80 -8.77 5.00
C LEU A 116 -9.84 -9.63 3.73
N LYS A 117 -10.84 -10.50 3.57
CA LYS A 117 -10.94 -11.35 2.36
C LYS A 117 -11.04 -10.54 1.08
N LYS A 118 -11.80 -9.44 1.09
CA LYS A 118 -11.95 -8.54 -0.07
C LYS A 118 -10.65 -7.80 -0.37
N VAL A 119 -10.07 -7.15 0.63
CA VAL A 119 -8.86 -6.32 0.47
C VAL A 119 -7.66 -7.17 0.05
N LEU A 120 -7.50 -8.37 0.61
CA LEU A 120 -6.40 -9.27 0.23
C LEU A 120 -6.56 -9.77 -1.21
N LYS A 121 -7.80 -10.07 -1.63
CA LYS A 121 -8.06 -10.46 -3.01
C LYS A 121 -7.76 -9.34 -4.00
N GLU A 122 -8.18 -8.12 -3.69
CA GLU A 122 -7.87 -6.97 -4.56
C GLU A 122 -6.38 -6.59 -4.51
N SER A 123 -5.71 -6.75 -3.37
CA SER A 123 -4.27 -6.55 -3.26
C SER A 123 -3.50 -7.52 -4.17
N GLU A 124 -3.96 -8.78 -4.27
CA GLU A 124 -3.40 -9.72 -5.23
C GLU A 124 -3.59 -9.24 -6.69
N ASN A 125 -4.77 -8.71 -7.02
CA ASN A 125 -5.03 -8.15 -8.36
C ASN A 125 -4.18 -6.90 -8.66
N LEU A 126 -3.98 -6.03 -7.67
CA LEU A 126 -3.24 -4.78 -7.79
C LEU A 126 -1.73 -5.01 -7.92
N TYR A 127 -1.19 -5.88 -7.06
CA TYR A 127 0.27 -6.05 -6.94
C TYR A 127 0.80 -7.28 -7.68
N GLY A 128 -0.07 -8.22 -8.05
CA GLY A 128 0.33 -9.48 -8.66
C GLY A 128 1.02 -10.42 -7.69
N VAL A 129 0.72 -10.27 -6.40
CA VAL A 129 1.38 -10.95 -5.30
C VAL A 129 0.34 -11.67 -4.44
N PRO A 130 0.47 -12.99 -4.21
CA PRO A 130 -0.50 -13.70 -3.38
C PRO A 130 -0.55 -13.17 -1.95
N HIS A 131 -1.76 -12.82 -1.50
CA HIS A 131 -2.09 -12.43 -0.14
C HIS A 131 -3.05 -13.49 0.43
N ILE A 132 -2.50 -14.45 1.17
CA ILE A 132 -3.22 -15.63 1.65
C ILE A 132 -3.65 -15.39 3.08
N MET A 133 -4.94 -15.60 3.35
CA MET A 133 -5.51 -15.53 4.69
C MET A 133 -5.72 -16.94 5.22
N SER A 134 -5.23 -17.21 6.42
CA SER A 134 -5.65 -18.35 7.23
C SER A 134 -6.24 -17.85 8.56
N GLU A 135 -7.04 -18.69 9.20
CA GLU A 135 -7.76 -18.33 10.42
C GLU A 135 -7.43 -19.34 11.52
N THR A 136 -7.27 -18.83 12.74
CA THR A 136 -7.25 -19.60 13.99
C THR A 136 -8.40 -19.08 14.86
N ASP A 137 -8.66 -19.72 16.00
CA ASP A 137 -9.73 -19.28 16.90
C ASP A 137 -9.51 -17.85 17.43
N ASP A 138 -8.25 -17.42 17.58
CA ASP A 138 -7.90 -16.13 18.20
C ASP A 138 -7.39 -15.07 17.20
N ALA A 139 -7.09 -15.46 15.95
CA ALA A 139 -6.40 -14.57 15.01
C ALA A 139 -6.66 -14.88 13.53
N PHE A 140 -6.60 -13.80 12.74
CA PHE A 140 -6.42 -13.84 11.29
C PHE A 140 -4.94 -13.78 10.96
N ASN A 141 -4.42 -14.78 10.27
CA ASN A 141 -3.04 -14.83 9.81
C ASN A 141 -2.99 -14.45 8.32
N ILE A 142 -2.12 -13.51 7.98
CA ILE A 142 -1.95 -13.04 6.60
C ILE A 142 -0.52 -13.37 6.16
N GLU A 143 -0.42 -14.20 5.14
CA GLU A 143 0.82 -14.51 4.45
C GLU A 143 0.88 -13.74 3.12
N ILE A 144 1.97 -13.00 2.92
CA ILE A 144 2.22 -12.28 1.67
C ILE A 144 3.44 -12.92 1.01
N GLN A 145 3.20 -13.73 -0.02
CA GLN A 145 4.27 -14.48 -0.69
C GLN A 145 5.10 -13.56 -1.58
N ASN A 146 6.42 -13.67 -1.61
CA ASN A 146 7.27 -12.72 -2.37
C ASN A 146 7.00 -11.25 -2.03
N CYS A 147 6.79 -10.96 -0.74
CA CYS A 147 6.46 -9.64 -0.22
C CYS A 147 7.37 -8.53 -0.78
N PHE A 148 6.75 -7.46 -1.27
CA PHE A 148 7.43 -6.30 -1.84
C PHE A 148 7.47 -5.09 -0.89
N TYR A 149 6.70 -5.12 0.21
CA TYR A 149 6.54 -3.96 1.12
C TYR A 149 7.84 -3.52 1.80
N CYS A 150 8.85 -4.39 1.84
CA CYS A 150 10.17 -4.06 2.36
C CYS A 150 11.20 -3.83 1.24
N GLY A 151 10.78 -3.75 -0.02
CA GLY A 151 11.69 -3.79 -1.16
C GLY A 151 12.42 -5.13 -1.19
N ASN A 152 13.72 -5.13 -0.87
CA ASN A 152 14.51 -6.34 -0.65
C ASN A 152 15.16 -6.35 0.75
N HIS A 153 14.73 -5.44 1.63
CA HIS A 153 15.33 -5.26 2.94
C HIS A 153 15.15 -6.52 3.79
N LYS A 154 16.25 -6.99 4.38
CA LYS A 154 16.24 -8.07 5.37
C LYS A 154 16.48 -7.44 6.73
N SER A 155 15.47 -7.49 7.59
CA SER A 155 15.61 -6.96 8.94
C SER A 155 16.65 -7.76 9.72
N THR A 156 17.52 -7.04 10.43
CA THR A 156 18.44 -7.62 11.42
C THR A 156 17.86 -7.53 12.84
N GLN A 157 16.67 -6.94 12.97
CA GLN A 157 15.95 -6.84 14.24
C GLN A 157 15.05 -8.06 14.37
N CYS A 158 15.28 -8.87 15.39
CA CYS A 158 14.27 -9.82 15.85
C CYS A 158 13.09 -9.00 16.39
N ILE A 159 11.94 -9.14 15.75
CA ILE A 159 10.65 -8.72 16.29
C ILE A 159 10.06 -9.93 17.00
#